data_AF-A0A2E7KX17-F1
#
_entry.id   AF-A0A2E7KX17-F1
#
_cell.length_a   1.000
_cell.length_b   1.000
_cell.length_c   1.000
_cell.angle_alpha   90.00
_cell.angle_beta   90.00
_cell.angle_gamma   90.00
#
_symmetry.space_group_name_H-M   'P 1'
#
loop_
_entity.id
_entity.type
_entity.pdbx_description
1 polymer ?
#
loop_
_entity_poly.entity_id
_entity_poly.type
_entity_poly.pdbx_seq_one_letter_code
_entity_poly.pdbx_strand_id
1 'polypeptide(L)'
;MKSVDLSKRAKFRVTGKDRVRYLNGQVSNDVRKVSSKETISACVTTAKGKLEGLIWISEDTSSESLLIDADPELRESLMMRLSKYIISDDVEIFDVT
;
A
#
# COMPACT_ATOMS: atom_id res chain seq x y z
N MET A 1 -6.10 -8.67 -29.59
CA MET A 1 -5.45 -8.97 -28.30
C MET A 1 -6.51 -8.75 -27.21
N LYS A 2 -6.87 -9.77 -26.43
CA LYS A 2 -7.82 -9.59 -25.32
C LYS A 2 -7.07 -8.90 -24.18
N SER A 3 -7.52 -7.73 -23.74
CA SER A 3 -7.00 -7.05 -22.55
C SER A 3 -7.70 -7.60 -21.30
N VAL A 4 -7.03 -7.48 -20.15
CA VAL A 4 -7.61 -7.79 -18.84
C VAL A 4 -8.00 -6.48 -18.17
N ASP A 5 -9.24 -6.38 -17.70
CA ASP A 5 -9.73 -5.21 -16.97
C ASP A 5 -9.37 -5.32 -15.47
N LEU A 6 -8.49 -4.42 -15.02
CA LEU A 6 -8.06 -4.32 -13.62
C LEU A 6 -8.62 -3.06 -12.92
N SER A 7 -9.56 -2.36 -13.55
CA SER A 7 -10.12 -1.10 -13.02
C SER A 7 -10.73 -1.26 -11.62
N LYS A 8 -11.28 -2.45 -11.31
CA LYS A 8 -11.94 -2.75 -10.03
C LYS A 8 -10.99 -2.91 -8.84
N ARG A 9 -9.68 -3.08 -9.06
CA ARG A 9 -8.72 -3.30 -7.98
C ARG A 9 -8.71 -2.14 -7.00
N ALA A 10 -8.51 -2.45 -5.72
CA ALA A 10 -8.37 -1.44 -4.68
C ALA A 10 -7.05 -0.70 -4.87
N LYS A 11 -7.10 0.64 -4.90
CA LYS A 11 -5.93 1.50 -5.11
C LYS A 11 -5.86 2.53 -4.00
N PHE A 12 -4.71 2.64 -3.35
CA PHE A 12 -4.45 3.67 -2.35
C PHE A 12 -3.24 4.51 -2.71
N ARG A 13 -3.30 5.80 -2.46
CA ARG A 13 -2.15 6.71 -2.49
C ARG A 13 -1.74 7.04 -1.06
N VAL A 14 -0.48 6.78 -0.72
CA VAL A 14 0.13 7.07 0.58
C VAL A 14 1.09 8.23 0.44
N THR A 15 0.80 9.34 1.07
CA THR A 15 1.59 10.60 1.02
C THR A 15 2.21 10.89 2.38
N GLY A 16 2.98 11.98 2.47
CA GLY A 16 3.59 12.46 3.71
C GLY A 16 5.07 12.06 3.85
N LYS A 17 5.77 12.76 4.74
CA LYS A 17 7.23 12.60 4.92
C LYS A 17 7.62 11.25 5.51
N ASP A 18 6.74 10.66 6.32
CA ASP A 18 6.98 9.39 7.00
C ASP A 18 6.49 8.16 6.21
N ARG A 19 5.89 8.33 5.03
CA ARG A 19 5.19 7.27 4.27
C ARG A 19 5.97 5.96 4.14
N VAL A 20 7.27 6.05 3.84
CA VAL A 20 8.14 4.87 3.65
C VAL A 20 8.37 4.16 4.97
N ARG A 21 8.74 4.91 6.03
CA ARG A 21 9.01 4.35 7.36
C ARG A 21 7.75 3.70 7.93
N TYR A 22 6.63 4.42 7.85
CA TYR A 22 5.32 3.94 8.28
C TYR A 22 4.95 2.64 7.56
N LEU A 23 4.93 2.64 6.22
CA LEU A 23 4.48 1.49 5.44
C LEU A 23 5.41 0.29 5.63
N ASN A 24 6.73 0.52 5.74
CA ASN A 24 7.71 -0.52 6.03
C ASN A 24 7.47 -1.21 7.38
N GLY A 25 6.83 -0.52 8.34
CA GLY A 25 6.40 -1.10 9.61
C GLY A 25 5.07 -1.85 9.54
N GLN A 26 4.30 -1.70 8.46
CA GLN A 26 2.99 -2.34 8.29
C GLN A 26 3.04 -3.63 7.47
N VAL A 27 4.11 -3.86 6.70
CA VAL A 27 4.16 -4.90 5.67
C VAL A 27 5.38 -5.81 5.86
N SER A 28 5.31 -7.01 5.28
CA SER A 28 6.33 -8.04 5.46
C SER A 28 7.61 -7.85 4.63
N ASN A 29 7.64 -6.92 3.68
CA ASN A 29 8.75 -6.74 2.73
C ASN A 29 9.35 -5.33 2.84
N ASP A 30 10.60 -5.17 2.39
CA ASP A 30 11.34 -3.92 2.51
C ASP A 30 10.85 -2.87 1.51
N VAL A 31 10.03 -1.93 1.98
CA VAL A 31 9.43 -0.85 1.17
C VAL A 31 10.50 0.10 0.61
N ARG A 32 11.69 0.17 1.21
CA ARG A 32 12.78 1.04 0.72
C ARG A 32 13.36 0.57 -0.62
N LYS A 33 13.00 -0.64 -1.09
CA LYS A 33 13.35 -1.15 -2.42
C LYS A 33 12.43 -0.62 -3.52
N VAL A 34 11.28 -0.06 -3.16
CA VAL A 34 10.35 0.53 -4.12
C VAL A 34 11.00 1.73 -4.78
N SER A 35 10.94 1.80 -6.10
CA SER A 35 11.46 2.90 -6.91
C SER A 35 10.70 3.00 -8.23
N SER A 36 10.96 4.06 -9.01
CA SER A 36 10.51 4.17 -10.40
C SER A 36 10.76 2.94 -11.30
N LYS A 37 11.66 2.02 -10.93
CA LYS A 37 11.98 0.80 -11.69
C LYS A 37 11.54 -0.49 -11.02
N GLU A 38 11.12 -0.43 -9.75
CA GLU A 38 10.88 -1.61 -8.94
C GLU A 38 9.58 -1.46 -8.14
N THR A 39 8.64 -2.36 -8.43
CA THR A 39 7.43 -2.60 -7.62
C THR A 39 7.70 -3.84 -6.78
N ILE A 40 7.30 -3.81 -5.52
CA ILE A 40 7.39 -4.97 -4.64
C ILE A 40 6.01 -5.51 -4.33
N SER A 41 5.92 -6.81 -4.03
CA SER A 41 4.77 -7.37 -3.33
C SER A 41 5.08 -7.49 -1.83
N ALA A 42 4.06 -7.33 -1.00
CA ALA A 42 4.18 -7.48 0.44
C ALA A 42 2.88 -7.99 1.08
N CYS A 43 3.00 -8.68 2.21
CA CYS A 43 1.87 -9.07 3.02
C CYS A 43 1.62 -8.03 4.11
N VAL A 44 0.38 -7.56 4.23
CA VAL A 44 -0.10 -6.89 5.44
C VAL A 44 -0.49 -7.97 6.43
N THR A 45 0.02 -7.89 7.65
CA THR A 45 -0.24 -8.90 8.68
C THR A 45 -0.59 -8.26 10.02
N THR A 46 -1.31 -9.02 10.84
CA THR A 46 -1.48 -8.71 12.26
C THR A 46 -0.15 -8.84 13.01
N ALA A 47 -0.06 -8.31 14.22
CA ALA A 47 1.09 -8.50 15.11
C ALA A 47 1.41 -9.98 15.43
N LYS A 48 0.47 -10.91 15.21
CA LYS A 48 0.67 -12.36 15.37
C LYS A 48 0.95 -13.09 14.04
N GLY A 49 1.19 -12.36 12.94
CA GLY A 49 1.52 -12.94 11.64
C GLY A 49 0.34 -13.47 10.82
N LYS A 50 -0.91 -13.31 11.29
CA LYS A 50 -2.09 -13.62 10.45
C LYS A 50 -2.16 -12.67 9.26
N LEU A 51 -2.35 -13.21 8.05
CA LEU A 51 -2.52 -12.45 6.82
C LEU A 51 -3.81 -11.60 6.85
N GLU A 52 -3.67 -10.32 6.52
CA GLU A 52 -4.77 -9.37 6.36
C GLU A 52 -4.89 -8.89 4.90
N GLY A 53 -3.83 -9.01 4.10
CA GLY A 53 -3.89 -8.75 2.66
C GLY A 53 -2.56 -8.96 1.95
N LEU A 54 -2.62 -9.31 0.66
CA LEU A 54 -1.48 -9.27 -0.25
C LEU A 54 -1.61 -8.02 -1.11
N ILE A 55 -0.55 -7.20 -1.15
CA ILE A 55 -0.53 -5.93 -1.85
C ILE A 55 0.69 -5.79 -2.75
N TRP A 56 0.57 -4.94 -3.76
CA TRP A 56 1.67 -4.43 -4.56
C TRP A 56 1.93 -2.98 -4.22
N ILE A 57 3.21 -2.60 -4.10
CA ILE A 57 3.63 -1.27 -3.72
C ILE A 57 4.56 -0.74 -4.80
N SER A 58 4.18 0.38 -5.40
CA SER A 58 4.97 1.12 -6.38
C SER A 58 5.16 2.57 -5.94
N GLU A 59 6.11 3.25 -6.56
CA GLU A 59 6.32 4.69 -6.37
C GLU A 59 5.51 5.46 -7.43
N ASP A 60 4.92 6.58 -7.03
CA ASP A 60 4.31 7.51 -7.99
C ASP A 60 5.39 8.24 -8.82
N THR A 61 5.00 8.77 -9.97
CA THR A 61 5.91 9.41 -10.94
C THR A 61 6.68 10.61 -10.40
N SER A 62 6.15 11.32 -9.40
CA SER A 62 6.85 12.42 -8.72
C SER A 62 7.76 11.96 -7.56
N SER A 63 7.76 10.66 -7.22
CA SER A 63 8.40 10.12 -6.03
C SER A 63 7.91 10.70 -4.69
N GLU A 64 6.80 11.45 -4.69
CA GLU A 64 6.24 12.08 -3.48
C GLU A 64 5.23 11.17 -2.75
N SER A 65 4.78 10.10 -3.41
CA SER A 65 3.81 9.17 -2.85
C SER A 65 4.12 7.71 -3.21
N LEU A 66 3.63 6.79 -2.37
CA LEU A 66 3.58 5.37 -2.68
C LEU A 66 2.17 5.01 -3.13
N LEU A 67 2.07 4.11 -4.10
CA LEU A 67 0.82 3.56 -4.57
C LEU A 67 0.69 2.12 -4.11
N ILE A 68 -0.48 1.78 -3.57
CA ILE A 68 -0.82 0.43 -3.15
C ILE A 68 -1.91 -0.09 -4.09
N ASP A 69 -1.73 -1.30 -4.58
CA ASP A 69 -2.71 -2.05 -5.36
C ASP A 69 -3.04 -3.38 -4.69
N ALA A 70 -4.32 -3.73 -4.62
CA ALA A 70 -4.80 -4.93 -3.94
C ALA A 70 -6.09 -5.50 -4.56
N ASP A 71 -6.50 -6.67 -4.08
CA ASP A 71 -7.78 -7.26 -4.42
C ASP A 71 -8.95 -6.34 -4.03
N PRO A 72 -9.99 -6.16 -4.89
CA PRO A 72 -11.16 -5.33 -4.58
C PRO A 72 -11.83 -5.65 -3.24
N GLU A 73 -11.89 -6.93 -2.85
CA GLU A 73 -12.55 -7.34 -1.60
C GLU A 73 -11.82 -6.82 -0.36
N LEU A 74 -10.56 -6.42 -0.50
CA LEU A 74 -9.73 -5.89 0.58
C LEU A 74 -9.83 -4.37 0.75
N ARG A 75 -10.59 -3.66 -0.09
CA ARG A 75 -10.62 -2.19 -0.13
C ARG A 75 -10.93 -1.57 1.23
N GLU A 76 -12.05 -1.95 1.85
CA GLU A 76 -12.48 -1.36 3.12
C GLU A 76 -11.60 -1.83 4.29
N SER A 77 -11.26 -3.12 4.31
CA SER A 77 -10.49 -3.73 5.40
C SER A 77 -9.05 -3.22 5.44
N LEU A 78 -8.38 -3.07 4.28
CA LEU A 78 -7.05 -2.48 4.20
C LEU A 78 -7.06 -1.00 4.55
N MET A 79 -8.04 -0.23 4.05
CA MET A 79 -8.13 1.20 4.39
C MET A 79 -8.24 1.40 5.90
N MET A 80 -9.14 0.66 6.55
CA MET A 80 -9.30 0.69 8.01
C MET A 80 -8.04 0.23 8.73
N ARG A 81 -7.43 -0.88 8.28
CA ARG A 81 -6.25 -1.48 8.93
C ARG A 81 -5.02 -0.59 8.83
N LEU A 82 -4.77 0.02 7.68
CA LEU A 82 -3.65 0.94 7.51
C LEU A 82 -3.91 2.21 8.32
N SER A 83 -5.05 2.86 8.12
CA SER A 83 -5.38 4.12 8.83
C SER A 83 -5.30 4.00 10.35
N LYS A 84 -5.68 2.85 10.92
CA LYS A 84 -5.63 2.59 12.37
C LYS A 84 -4.24 2.80 13.02
N TYR A 85 -3.15 2.60 12.28
CA TYR A 85 -1.80 2.67 12.83
C TYR A 85 -1.04 3.94 12.44
N ILE A 86 -1.71 4.88 11.77
CA ILE A 86 -1.21 6.24 11.58
C ILE A 86 -1.50 6.98 12.89
N ILE A 87 -0.52 7.03 13.79
CA ILE A 87 -0.68 7.65 15.13
C ILE A 87 -0.04 9.03 15.16
N SER A 88 1.28 9.09 14.93
CA SER A 88 2.08 10.32 15.01
C SER A 88 2.88 10.59 13.74
N ASP A 89 2.73 9.73 12.74
CA ASP A 89 3.49 9.81 11.50
C ASP A 89 2.85 10.87 10.59
N ASP A 90 3.68 11.67 9.90
CA ASP A 90 3.23 12.55 8.82
C ASP A 90 2.91 11.69 7.59
N VAL A 91 1.71 11.09 7.59
CA VAL A 91 1.19 10.17 6.58
C VAL A 91 -0.30 10.38 6.39
N GLU A 92 -0.72 10.46 5.13
CA GLU A 92 -2.13 10.39 4.74
C GLU A 92 -2.33 9.27 3.72
N ILE A 93 -3.49 8.61 3.78
CA ILE A 93 -3.87 7.57 2.83
C ILE A 93 -5.18 7.97 2.16
N PHE A 94 -5.17 7.95 0.83
CA PHE A 94 -6.34 8.25 0.01
C PHE A 94 -6.72 7.03 -0.80
N ASP A 95 -8.00 6.68 -0.79
CA ASP A 95 -8.55 5.74 -1.75
C ASP A 95 -8.73 6.42 -3.11
N VAL A 96 -8.14 5.82 -4.14
CA VAL A 96 -8.09 6.34 -5.52
C VAL A 96 -8.58 5.31 -6.53
N THR A 97 -9.34 4.31 -6.06
CA THR A 97 -9.87 3.20 -6.86
C THR A 97 -10.82 3.66 -7.95
#